data_AF-A0A445DBN9-F1
#
_entry.id   AF-A0A445DBN9-F1
#
_cell.length_a   1.000
_cell.length_b   1.000
_cell.length_c   1.000
_cell.angle_alpha   90.00
_cell.angle_beta   90.00
_cell.angle_gamma   90.00
#
_symmetry.space_group_name_H-M   'P 1'
#
loop_
_entity.id
_entity.type
_entity.pdbx_description
1 polymer ?
#
loop_
_entity_poly.entity_id
_entity_poly.type
_entity_poly.pdbx_seq_one_letter_code
_entity_poly.pdbx_strand_id
1 'polypeptide(L)'
;MIWLQDGEDITNRNLNVSRSMYEFMTPFVSKFPREAFHNYRDRDIGANPSNGTTNVDRARIYGAKFFRENFDRLVKVKTRVDPENFFRYEQSIPPQKY
;
A
#
# COMPACT_ATOMS: atom_id res chain seq x y z
N MET A 1 -16.52 -3.26 -6.31
CA MET A 1 -17.85 -3.24 -5.66
C MET A 1 -18.48 -1.93 -6.06
N ILE A 2 -19.67 -1.95 -6.66
CA ILE A 2 -20.38 -0.75 -7.10
C ILE A 2 -21.67 -0.73 -6.30
N TRP A 3 -21.96 0.38 -5.63
CA TRP A 3 -23.23 0.59 -4.96
C TRP A 3 -23.83 1.91 -5.44
N LEU A 4 -25.16 1.94 -5.53
CA LEU A 4 -25.92 3.04 -6.16
C LEU A 4 -26.44 4.07 -5.15
N GLN A 5 -26.31 3.77 -3.86
CA GLN A 5 -26.88 4.58 -2.79
C GLN A 5 -25.77 5.17 -1.92
N ASP A 6 -25.81 6.49 -1.75
CA ASP A 6 -24.83 7.22 -0.97
C ASP A 6 -25.20 7.27 0.52
N GLY A 7 -24.17 7.42 1.36
CA GLY A 7 -24.31 7.51 2.82
C GLY A 7 -23.09 6.91 3.52
N GLU A 8 -22.69 7.52 4.65
CA GLU A 8 -21.56 7.05 5.44
C GLU A 8 -21.80 5.61 5.96
N ASP A 9 -22.99 5.33 6.46
CA ASP A 9 -23.38 4.00 6.94
C ASP A 9 -23.31 2.93 5.85
N ILE A 10 -23.77 3.25 4.63
CA ILE A 10 -23.74 2.35 3.48
C ILE A 10 -22.29 2.10 3.04
N THR A 11 -21.48 3.16 3.01
CA THR A 11 -20.05 3.08 2.69
C THR A 11 -19.32 2.18 3.68
N ASN A 12 -19.50 2.41 4.98
CA ASN A 12 -18.89 1.63 6.05
C ASN A 12 -19.31 0.16 5.98
N ARG A 13 -20.60 -0.11 5.74
CA ARG A 13 -21.12 -1.48 5.56
C ARG A 13 -20.45 -2.19 4.39
N ASN A 14 -20.36 -1.54 3.23
CA ASN A 14 -19.80 -2.15 2.02
C ASN A 14 -18.28 -2.39 2.13
N LEU A 15 -17.55 -1.44 2.74
CA LEU A 15 -16.14 -1.61 3.06
C LEU A 15 -15.92 -2.79 4.01
N ASN A 16 -16.77 -2.94 5.04
CA ASN A 16 -16.69 -4.08 5.95
C ASN A 16 -16.92 -5.42 5.23
N VAL A 17 -17.91 -5.52 4.33
CA VAL A 17 -18.12 -6.73 3.51
C VAL A 17 -16.87 -7.04 2.66
N SER A 18 -16.27 -6.03 2.04
CA SER A 18 -15.03 -6.20 1.26
C SER A 18 -13.88 -6.74 2.12
N ARG A 19 -13.70 -6.19 3.33
CA ARG A 19 -12.67 -6.62 4.28
C ARG A 19 -12.90 -8.04 4.78
N SER A 20 -14.14 -8.40 5.12
CA SER A 20 -14.49 -9.77 5.52
C SER A 20 -14.20 -10.78 4.41
N MET A 21 -14.49 -10.44 3.15
CA MET A 21 -14.13 -11.29 2.02
C MET A 21 -12.61 -11.42 1.86
N TYR A 22 -11.88 -10.31 1.99
CA TYR A 22 -10.42 -10.32 1.96
C TYR A 22 -9.85 -11.22 3.06
N GLU A 23 -10.35 -11.13 4.29
CA GLU A 23 -9.96 -11.98 5.42
C GLU A 23 -10.27 -13.45 5.18
N PHE A 24 -11.49 -13.76 4.74
CA PHE A 24 -11.92 -15.14 4.42
C PHE A 24 -11.02 -15.81 3.38
N MET A 25 -10.55 -15.05 2.37
CA MET A 25 -9.68 -15.56 1.31
C MET A 25 -8.21 -15.77 1.73
N THR A 26 -7.81 -15.30 2.91
CA THR A 26 -6.41 -15.35 3.39
C THR A 26 -5.72 -16.72 3.25
N PRO A 27 -6.33 -17.87 3.59
CA PRO A 27 -5.63 -19.15 3.52
C PRO A 27 -5.46 -19.68 2.08
N PHE A 28 -6.16 -19.11 1.10
CA PHE A 28 -6.23 -19.63 -0.28
C PHE A 28 -5.40 -18.83 -1.30
N VAL A 29 -4.89 -17.65 -0.92
CA VAL A 29 -4.11 -16.77 -1.80
C VAL A 29 -2.61 -16.82 -1.46
N SER A 30 -1.79 -16.07 -2.20
CA SER A 30 -0.35 -15.90 -1.94
C SER A 30 -0.07 -15.58 -0.46
N LYS A 31 1.02 -16.13 0.06
CA LYS A 31 1.48 -15.91 1.44
C LYS A 31 2.95 -15.51 1.44
N PHE A 32 3.35 -14.72 2.44
CA PHE A 32 4.74 -14.30 2.69
C PHE A 32 5.44 -13.56 1.53
N PRO A 33 4.93 -12.40 1.07
CA PRO A 33 3.77 -11.66 1.56
C PRO A 33 2.48 -12.04 0.81
N ARG A 34 1.33 -11.59 1.33
CA ARG A 34 0.10 -11.56 0.52
C ARG A 34 0.24 -10.46 -0.52
N GLU A 35 0.47 -10.86 -1.77
CA GLU A 35 0.78 -10.00 -2.91
C GLU A 35 -0.41 -9.13 -3.30
N ALA A 36 -0.10 -7.98 -3.90
CA ALA A 36 -1.07 -7.02 -4.40
C ALA A 36 -0.57 -6.44 -5.72
N PHE A 37 -1.49 -6.00 -6.57
CA PHE A 37 -1.14 -5.38 -7.84
C PHE A 37 -1.20 -3.86 -7.75
N HIS A 38 -0.12 -3.16 -8.13
CA HIS A 38 0.00 -1.72 -7.91
C HIS A 38 -1.10 -0.89 -8.59
N ASN A 39 -1.56 -1.28 -9.78
CA ASN A 39 -2.62 -0.55 -10.48
C ASN A 39 -4.01 -0.79 -9.88
N TYR A 40 -4.16 -1.79 -9.02
CA TYR A 40 -5.34 -1.99 -8.17
C TYR A 40 -5.03 -1.42 -6.79
N ARG A 41 -5.05 -0.10 -6.71
CA ARG A 41 -4.64 0.66 -5.53
C ARG A 41 -5.48 0.27 -4.32
N ASP A 42 -4.79 -0.21 -3.31
CA ASP A 42 -5.37 -0.63 -2.03
C ASP A 42 -4.62 0.08 -0.90
N ARG A 43 -5.33 0.92 -0.14
CA ARG A 43 -4.77 1.64 1.01
C ARG A 43 -4.74 0.77 2.28
N ASP A 44 -5.58 -0.25 2.37
CA ASP A 44 -5.71 -1.09 3.56
C ASP A 44 -4.49 -2.02 3.76
N ILE A 45 -3.68 -2.27 2.72
CA ILE A 45 -2.44 -3.04 2.83
C ILE A 45 -1.24 -2.26 3.40
N GLY A 46 -1.43 -0.98 3.73
CA GLY A 46 -0.43 -0.13 4.38
C GLY A 46 -0.18 1.18 3.63
N ALA A 47 0.19 2.22 4.38
CA ALA A 47 0.49 3.54 3.86
C ALA A 47 1.51 4.28 4.75
N ASN A 48 2.23 5.22 4.14
CA ASN A 48 3.00 6.24 4.83
C ASN A 48 2.05 7.18 5.61
N PRO A 49 2.50 7.75 6.73
CA PRO A 49 1.78 8.80 7.44
C PRO A 49 1.41 9.99 6.58
N SER A 50 0.23 10.57 6.84
CA SER A 50 -0.29 11.74 6.13
C SER A 50 0.53 13.02 6.33
N ASN A 51 1.40 13.06 7.33
CA ASN A 51 2.27 14.20 7.62
C ASN A 51 3.49 14.29 6.67
N GLY A 52 3.57 13.42 5.67
CA GLY A 52 4.66 13.41 4.68
C GLY A 52 5.96 12.79 5.17
N THR A 53 6.01 12.33 6.43
CA THR A 53 7.17 11.60 6.96
C THR A 53 7.21 10.21 6.34
N THR A 54 8.25 9.96 5.55
CA THR A 54 8.46 8.68 4.90
C THR A 54 9.54 7.86 5.60
N ASN A 55 9.25 6.58 5.85
CA ASN A 55 10.16 5.63 6.48
C ASN A 55 10.21 4.34 5.64
N VAL A 56 11.41 3.85 5.33
CA VAL A 56 11.64 2.69 4.46
C VAL A 56 11.04 1.41 5.04
N ASP A 57 11.14 1.18 6.34
CA ASP A 57 10.60 -0.01 7.00
C ASP A 57 9.07 -0.03 6.98
N ARG A 58 8.42 1.12 7.20
CA ARG A 58 6.97 1.25 7.01
C ARG A 58 6.57 1.04 5.56
N ALA A 59 7.32 1.62 4.64
CA ALA A 59 7.06 1.48 3.21
C ALA A 59 7.23 0.04 2.71
N ARG A 60 8.12 -0.74 3.33
CA ARG A 60 8.34 -2.15 3.01
C ARG A 60 7.08 -3.00 3.25
N ILE A 61 6.18 -2.61 4.16
CA ILE A 61 4.92 -3.34 4.45
C ILE A 61 4.05 -3.45 3.19
N TYR A 62 3.81 -2.34 2.47
CA TYR A 62 3.06 -2.35 1.21
C TYR A 62 3.98 -2.59 0.00
N GLY A 63 5.22 -2.10 0.05
CA GLY A 63 6.19 -2.21 -1.04
C GLY A 63 6.56 -3.65 -1.37
N ALA A 64 6.74 -4.52 -0.36
CA ALA A 64 7.00 -5.94 -0.57
C ALA A 64 5.80 -6.67 -1.19
N LYS A 65 4.56 -6.22 -0.91
CA LYS A 65 3.33 -6.80 -1.51
C LYS A 65 3.23 -6.48 -3.00
N PHE A 66 3.69 -5.29 -3.42
CA PHE A 66 3.67 -4.87 -4.82
C PHE A 66 4.88 -5.37 -5.62
N PHE A 67 6.07 -5.32 -5.03
CA PHE A 67 7.34 -5.43 -5.76
C PHE A 67 8.24 -6.56 -5.26
N ARG A 68 7.89 -7.21 -4.15
CA ARG A 68 8.71 -8.23 -3.48
C ARG A 68 10.15 -7.73 -3.31
N GLU A 69 11.13 -8.52 -3.73
CA GLU A 69 12.57 -8.22 -3.64
C GLU A 69 12.99 -7.00 -4.47
N ASN A 70 12.19 -6.59 -5.47
CA ASN A 70 12.50 -5.40 -6.25
C ASN A 70 12.32 -4.10 -5.45
N PHE A 71 11.62 -4.13 -4.31
CA PHE A 71 11.40 -2.95 -3.48
C PHE A 71 12.72 -2.29 -3.06
N ASP A 72 13.71 -3.07 -2.62
CA ASP A 72 14.98 -2.50 -2.16
C ASP A 72 15.79 -1.87 -3.32
N ARG A 73 15.68 -2.43 -4.53
CA ARG A 73 16.26 -1.82 -5.73
C ARG A 73 15.56 -0.51 -6.08
N LEU A 74 14.25 -0.45 -5.94
CA LEU A 74 13.45 0.75 -6.19
C LEU A 74 13.78 1.86 -5.18
N VAL A 75 13.96 1.53 -3.89
CA VAL A 75 14.44 2.48 -2.87
C VAL A 75 15.79 3.07 -3.28
N LYS A 76 16.75 2.24 -3.71
CA LYS A 76 18.07 2.72 -4.19
C LYS A 76 17.95 3.67 -5.39
N VAL A 77 17.06 3.38 -6.34
CA VAL A 77 16.80 4.26 -7.48
C VAL A 77 16.20 5.57 -7.00
N LYS A 78 15.15 5.52 -6.17
CA LYS A 78 14.49 6.70 -5.59
C LYS A 78 15.47 7.60 -4.85
N THR A 79 16.35 7.05 -4.02
CA THR A 79 17.40 7.80 -3.31
C THR A 79 18.31 8.58 -4.26
N ARG A 80 18.60 8.04 -5.45
CA ARG A 80 19.46 8.71 -6.44
C ARG A 80 18.73 9.79 -7.25
N VAL A 81 17.48 9.55 -7.62
CA VAL A 81 16.74 10.43 -8.54
C VAL A 81 15.89 11.49 -7.85
N ASP A 82 15.49 11.26 -6.60
CA ASP A 82 14.68 12.18 -5.80
C ASP A 82 15.05 12.08 -4.30
N PRO A 83 16.26 12.51 -3.92
CA PRO A 83 16.77 12.43 -2.54
C PRO A 83 15.95 13.26 -1.55
N GLU A 84 15.44 14.42 -1.98
CA GLU A 84 14.60 15.31 -1.17
C GLU A 84 13.14 14.81 -1.03
N ASN A 85 12.83 13.70 -1.68
CA ASN A 85 11.51 13.09 -1.68
C ASN A 85 10.38 14.05 -2.10
N PHE A 86 10.61 14.82 -3.16
CA PHE A 86 9.63 15.76 -3.70
C PHE A 86 8.37 15.01 -4.18
N PHE A 87 8.55 13.93 -4.94
CA PHE A 87 7.44 13.11 -5.42
C PHE A 87 7.04 12.06 -4.37
N ARG A 88 6.12 12.44 -3.50
CA ARG A 88 5.64 11.59 -2.40
C ARG A 88 4.13 11.56 -2.30
N TYR A 89 3.60 10.41 -1.90
CA TYR A 89 2.20 10.17 -1.59
C TYR A 89 2.08 9.00 -0.59
N GLU A 90 0.87 8.58 -0.26
CA GLU A 90 0.57 7.58 0.78
C GLU A 90 1.31 6.25 0.58
N GLN A 91 1.67 5.87 -0.65
CA GLN A 91 2.38 4.61 -0.95
C GLN A 91 3.57 4.84 -1.90
N SER A 92 4.16 6.04 -1.89
CA SER A 92 5.36 6.31 -2.67
C SER A 92 6.56 5.58 -2.08
N ILE A 93 7.42 5.04 -2.95
CA ILE A 93 8.73 4.53 -2.55
C ILE A 93 9.51 5.67 -1.91
N PRO A 94 10.00 5.52 -0.67
CA PRO A 94 10.76 6.56 0.01
C PRO A 94 12.26 6.47 -0.33
N PRO A 95 12.98 7.61 -0.36
CA PRO A 95 14.44 7.56 -0.40
C PRO A 95 14.98 7.11 0.96
N GLN A 96 16.14 6.44 0.92
CA GLN A 96 16.94 6.14 2.10
C GLN A 96 17.64 7.41 2.57
N LYS A 97 17.34 7.87 3.79
CA LYS A 97 18.11 8.94 4.45
C LYS A 97 19.35 8.33 5.12
N TYR A 98 20.49 8.98 4.96
CA TYR A 98 21.73 8.67 5.67
C TYR A 98 21.84 9.53 6.93
#